data_AF-A0AAW3H2S7-F1
#
_entry.id   AF-A0AAW3H2S7-F1
#
_cell.length_a   1.000
_cell.length_b   1.000
_cell.length_c   1.000
_cell.angle_alpha   90.00
_cell.angle_beta   90.00
_cell.angle_gamma   90.00
#
_symmetry.space_group_name_H-M   'P 1'
#
loop_
_entity.id
_entity.type
_entity.pdbx_description
1 polymer ?
#
loop_
_entity_poly.entity_id
_entity_poly.type
_entity_poly.pdbx_seq_one_letter_code
_entity_poly.pdbx_strand_id
1 'polypeptide(L)'
;MKKIMKSKFVQVILLVLTVIGLYFAYQAYRRHELTQFVMWSPRAKIARYEFMDDNKAVAIDWDNESELKEAEEAKKYDSRINVNNRKTATNGEHFIVRQSYKLKSATYKYWILEEDAVPYLKSNIPEQGEYWLLDVYDTKNGTIKQKTYDVFKMVREYNKDYIPIGVAESSKLLQSENETDYLPIKMAVNSEPSAKTFIGIIDLTSGKILSETPSGKSGKEFYDVFQNTIKNRDDFEDIINQNDGLSSQNFTFDSSNFSFKKPVEKSQYLSLSSKYPKVFDILSKGLLSELYFLGKEDVHFEISLLKLVLPEGTNIFKDITIPAASSKDGQEHLVQSEEEFLQYYKSSTEEE
;
A
#
# COMPACT_ATOMS: atom_id res chain seq x y z
N MET A 1 -31.64 43.22 39.48
CA MET A 1 -31.27 42.09 38.58
C MET A 1 -32.44 41.47 37.81
N LYS A 2 -33.65 41.28 38.38
CA LYS A 2 -34.80 40.64 37.69
C LYS A 2 -35.31 41.31 36.39
N LYS A 3 -35.09 42.61 36.17
CA LYS A 3 -35.54 43.34 34.96
C LYS A 3 -34.59 43.21 33.76
N ILE A 4 -33.30 43.00 34.00
CA ILE A 4 -32.26 42.92 32.94
C ILE A 4 -32.29 41.55 32.24
N MET A 5 -32.58 40.47 32.97
CA MET A 5 -32.74 39.11 32.43
C MET A 5 -34.02 38.89 31.59
N LYS A 6 -34.98 39.82 31.61
CA LYS A 6 -36.20 39.79 30.76
C LYS A 6 -36.00 40.49 29.41
N SER A 7 -34.85 41.13 29.19
CA SER A 7 -34.54 41.77 27.91
C SER A 7 -34.23 40.69 26.87
N LYS A 8 -35.02 40.65 25.78
CA LYS A 8 -34.77 39.74 24.65
C LYS A 8 -33.33 39.86 24.12
N PHE A 9 -32.73 41.05 24.20
CA PHE A 9 -31.35 41.30 23.81
C PHE A 9 -30.33 40.59 24.71
N VAL A 10 -30.53 40.61 26.03
CA VAL A 10 -29.65 39.90 26.99
C VAL A 10 -29.77 38.39 26.82
N GLN A 11 -30.98 37.89 26.54
CA GLN A 11 -31.22 36.47 26.24
C GLN A 11 -30.52 36.02 24.96
N VAL A 12 -30.55 36.85 23.90
CA VAL A 12 -29.83 36.58 22.65
C VAL A 12 -28.31 36.57 22.86
N ILE A 13 -27.76 37.52 23.63
CA ILE A 13 -26.32 37.52 23.95
C ILE A 13 -25.93 36.26 24.73
N LEU A 14 -26.70 35.86 25.73
CA LEU A 14 -26.43 34.63 26.50
C LEU A 14 -26.50 33.39 25.61
N LEU A 15 -27.47 33.33 24.68
CA LEU A 15 -27.56 32.25 23.70
C LEU A 15 -26.30 32.21 22.82
N VAL A 16 -25.88 33.34 22.28
CA VAL A 16 -24.68 33.45 21.44
C VAL A 16 -23.43 33.01 22.21
N LEU A 17 -23.24 33.48 23.45
CA LEU A 17 -22.12 33.07 24.29
C LEU A 17 -22.15 31.57 24.62
N THR A 18 -23.35 31.01 24.81
CA THR A 18 -23.52 29.55 25.03
C THR A 18 -23.12 28.77 23.79
N VAL A 19 -23.56 29.19 22.59
CA VAL A 19 -23.18 28.55 21.33
C VAL A 19 -21.66 28.63 21.10
N ILE A 20 -21.06 29.79 21.36
CA ILE A 20 -19.60 29.98 21.27
C ILE A 20 -18.88 29.07 22.29
N GLY A 21 -19.36 29.02 23.53
CA GLY A 21 -18.79 28.15 24.57
C GLY A 21 -18.86 26.67 24.21
N LEU A 22 -20.01 26.21 23.70
CA LEU A 22 -20.19 24.85 23.20
C LEU A 22 -19.28 24.55 22.02
N TYR A 23 -19.11 25.52 21.10
CA TYR A 23 -18.18 25.38 19.97
C TYR A 23 -16.73 25.18 20.44
N PHE A 24 -16.24 26.01 21.37
CA PHE A 24 -14.87 25.85 21.89
C PHE A 24 -14.70 24.57 22.72
N ALA A 25 -15.72 24.18 23.50
CA ALA A 25 -15.70 22.90 24.23
C ALA A 25 -15.63 21.71 23.26
N TYR A 26 -16.42 21.74 22.19
CA TYR A 26 -16.39 20.73 21.13
C TYR A 26 -15.02 20.69 20.43
N GLN A 27 -14.45 21.84 20.06
CA GLN A 27 -13.12 21.91 19.43
C GLN A 27 -12.01 21.37 20.36
N ALA A 28 -12.06 21.68 21.65
CA ALA A 28 -11.11 21.16 22.62
C ALA A 28 -11.24 19.63 22.81
N TYR A 29 -12.48 19.14 22.90
CA TYR A 29 -12.77 17.70 22.95
C TYR A 29 -12.27 17.00 21.69
N ARG A 30 -12.61 17.52 20.50
CA ARG A 30 -12.22 16.97 19.19
C ARG A 30 -10.71 16.94 19.03
N ARG A 31 -10.02 18.01 19.41
CA ARG A 31 -8.55 18.05 19.43
C ARG A 31 -7.99 16.94 20.32
N HIS A 32 -8.45 16.83 21.56
CA HIS A 32 -7.98 15.81 22.50
C HIS A 32 -8.23 14.38 21.97
N GLU A 33 -9.42 14.16 21.39
CA GLU A 33 -9.83 12.87 20.84
C GLU A 33 -8.96 12.43 19.66
N LEU A 34 -8.54 13.37 18.79
CA LEU A 34 -7.74 13.05 17.62
C LEU A 34 -6.23 13.03 17.88
N THR A 35 -5.70 13.96 18.68
CA THR A 35 -4.24 14.09 18.87
C THR A 35 -3.64 13.05 19.81
N GLN A 36 -4.46 12.18 20.41
CA GLN A 36 -3.96 11.01 21.13
C GLN A 36 -3.32 9.98 20.19
N PHE A 37 -3.67 9.99 18.90
CA PHE A 37 -3.15 9.07 17.89
C PHE A 37 -2.05 9.75 17.09
N VAL A 38 -0.84 9.18 17.13
CA VAL A 38 0.37 9.75 16.53
C VAL A 38 0.74 9.11 15.19
N MET A 39 0.18 7.95 14.86
CA MET A 39 0.38 7.28 13.58
C MET A 39 -0.96 6.82 13.00
N TRP A 40 -1.18 7.18 11.74
CA TRP A 40 -2.38 6.87 10.99
C TRP A 40 -2.00 6.30 9.63
N SER A 41 -2.62 5.20 9.25
CA SER A 41 -2.74 4.73 7.88
C SER A 41 -4.23 4.47 7.65
N PRO A 42 -4.96 5.46 7.08
CA PRO A 42 -6.40 5.38 6.89
C PRO A 42 -6.82 4.12 6.13
N ARG A 43 -7.78 3.39 6.68
CA ARG A 43 -8.30 2.16 6.10
C ARG A 43 -9.12 2.49 4.84
N ALA A 44 -8.72 1.89 3.74
CA ALA A 44 -9.46 1.99 2.48
C ALA A 44 -10.34 0.76 2.27
N LYS A 45 -11.51 0.97 1.66
CA LYS A 45 -12.42 -0.09 1.24
C LYS A 45 -12.55 -0.08 -0.29
N ILE A 46 -12.83 -1.24 -0.87
CA ILE A 46 -13.10 -1.33 -2.30
C ILE A 46 -14.43 -0.64 -2.59
N ALA A 47 -14.39 0.45 -3.33
CA ALA A 47 -15.59 1.11 -3.84
C ALA A 47 -16.11 0.40 -5.09
N ARG A 48 -15.21 0.07 -6.02
CA ARG A 48 -15.49 -0.62 -7.28
C ARG A 48 -14.28 -1.45 -7.70
N TYR A 49 -14.52 -2.51 -8.46
CA TYR A 49 -13.46 -3.26 -9.13
C TYR A 49 -13.93 -3.82 -10.47
N GLU A 50 -13.00 -4.10 -11.37
CA GLU A 50 -13.25 -4.81 -12.64
C GLU A 50 -12.02 -5.64 -13.00
N PHE A 51 -12.20 -6.93 -13.24
CA PHE A 51 -11.16 -7.80 -13.77
C PHE A 51 -10.95 -7.58 -15.27
N MET A 52 -9.74 -7.84 -15.76
CA MET A 52 -9.42 -7.79 -17.17
C MET A 52 -8.50 -8.94 -17.59
N ASP A 53 -8.50 -9.20 -18.89
CA ASP A 53 -7.62 -10.17 -19.56
C ASP A 53 -7.64 -11.55 -18.89
N ASP A 54 -8.84 -12.18 -18.85
CA ASP A 54 -9.06 -13.49 -18.24
C ASP A 54 -8.61 -13.60 -16.77
N ASN A 55 -8.81 -12.52 -16.01
CA ASN A 55 -8.46 -12.36 -14.58
C ASN A 55 -6.95 -12.23 -14.29
N LYS A 56 -6.13 -11.93 -15.31
CA LYS A 56 -4.71 -11.61 -15.12
C LYS A 56 -4.46 -10.26 -14.47
N ALA A 57 -5.44 -9.37 -14.45
CA ALA A 57 -5.37 -8.14 -13.66
C ALA A 57 -6.74 -7.69 -13.16
N VAL A 58 -6.73 -6.83 -12.15
CA VAL A 58 -7.93 -6.21 -11.60
C VAL A 58 -7.72 -4.74 -11.31
N ALA A 59 -8.62 -3.90 -11.84
CA ALA A 59 -8.66 -2.49 -11.51
C ALA A 59 -9.52 -2.30 -10.28
N ILE A 60 -9.02 -1.59 -9.27
CA ILE A 60 -9.72 -1.33 -8.01
C ILE A 60 -9.73 0.16 -7.73
N ASP A 61 -10.90 0.66 -7.35
CA ASP A 61 -11.09 2.00 -6.81
C ASP A 61 -11.19 1.93 -5.28
N TRP A 62 -10.31 2.63 -4.58
CA TRP A 62 -10.25 2.63 -3.12
C TRP A 62 -10.91 3.86 -2.52
N ASP A 63 -11.81 3.65 -1.57
CA ASP A 63 -12.41 4.72 -0.74
C ASP A 63 -11.83 4.70 0.68
N ASN A 64 -11.09 5.75 1.03
CA ASN A 64 -10.61 6.01 2.38
C ASN A 64 -11.03 7.39 2.91
N GLU A 65 -11.98 8.06 2.25
CA GLU A 65 -12.23 9.50 2.43
C GLU A 65 -12.58 9.84 3.88
N SER A 66 -13.37 9.00 4.54
CA SER A 66 -13.82 9.21 5.92
C SER A 66 -12.67 9.22 6.92
N GLU A 67 -11.83 8.19 6.94
CA GLU A 67 -10.71 8.10 7.89
C GLU A 67 -9.57 9.06 7.53
N LEU A 68 -9.35 9.32 6.24
CA LEU A 68 -8.34 10.28 5.80
C LEU A 68 -8.67 11.70 6.27
N LYS A 69 -9.94 12.12 6.18
CA LYS A 69 -10.38 13.43 6.70
C LYS A 69 -10.10 13.59 8.18
N GLU A 70 -10.36 12.55 8.97
CA GLU A 70 -10.10 12.54 10.41
C GLU A 70 -8.59 12.61 10.72
N ALA A 71 -7.78 11.83 10.01
CA ALA A 71 -6.32 11.84 10.15
C ALA A 71 -5.70 13.19 9.77
N GLU A 72 -6.16 13.81 8.68
CA GLU A 72 -5.70 15.14 8.25
C GLU A 72 -6.21 16.26 9.18
N GLU A 73 -7.37 16.09 9.81
CA GLU A 73 -7.84 16.97 10.88
C GLU A 73 -6.91 16.87 12.10
N ALA A 74 -6.57 15.65 12.53
CA ALA A 74 -5.63 15.41 13.62
C ALA A 74 -4.28 16.10 13.36
N LYS A 75 -3.72 15.91 12.17
CA LYS A 75 -2.44 16.49 11.74
C LYS A 75 -2.42 18.02 11.73
N LYS A 76 -3.57 18.67 11.51
CA LYS A 76 -3.70 20.15 11.65
C LYS A 76 -3.59 20.60 13.11
N TYR A 77 -4.03 19.77 14.06
CA TYR A 77 -3.94 20.08 15.49
C TYR A 77 -2.55 19.79 16.09
N ASP A 78 -1.83 18.82 15.54
CA ASP A 78 -0.46 18.45 15.92
C ASP A 78 0.31 17.93 14.70
N SER A 79 1.32 18.69 14.27
CA SER A 79 2.12 18.39 13.08
C SER A 79 3.02 17.16 13.22
N ARG A 80 3.21 16.66 14.44
CA ARG A 80 3.99 15.44 14.71
C ARG A 80 3.21 14.17 14.35
N ILE A 81 1.91 14.28 14.11
CA ILE A 81 1.09 13.12 13.72
C ILE A 81 1.49 12.69 12.32
N ASN A 82 1.94 11.43 12.21
CA ASN A 82 2.24 10.81 10.94
C ASN A 82 0.95 10.29 10.32
N VAL A 83 0.61 10.81 9.13
CA VAL A 83 -0.47 10.30 8.30
C VAL A 83 0.15 9.67 7.06
N ASN A 84 0.18 8.35 7.02
CA ASN A 84 0.57 7.57 5.87
C ASN A 84 -0.63 7.39 4.93
N ASN A 85 -0.79 8.33 4.02
CA ASN A 85 -1.74 8.27 2.92
C ASN A 85 -1.10 7.71 1.62
N ARG A 86 0.01 6.98 1.73
CA ARG A 86 0.60 6.31 0.57
C ARG A 86 -0.23 5.10 0.17
N LYS A 87 0.03 4.61 -1.03
CA LYS A 87 -0.46 3.34 -1.54
C LYS A 87 0.10 2.20 -0.68
N THR A 88 -0.64 1.80 0.35
CA THR A 88 -0.27 0.69 1.24
C THR A 88 -0.80 -0.66 0.75
N ALA A 89 -1.23 -0.71 -0.52
CA ALA A 89 -1.66 -1.93 -1.16
C ALA A 89 -0.46 -2.58 -1.87
N THR A 90 -0.33 -3.88 -1.71
CA THR A 90 0.65 -4.71 -2.39
C THR A 90 -0.04 -5.99 -2.86
N ASN A 91 0.44 -6.58 -3.94
CA ASN A 91 -0.15 -7.75 -4.58
C ASN A 91 0.88 -8.86 -4.75
N GLY A 92 0.41 -10.09 -4.58
CA GLY A 92 1.06 -11.32 -5.00
C GLY A 92 0.25 -11.98 -6.11
N GLU A 93 0.43 -13.27 -6.32
CA GLU A 93 -0.23 -14.00 -7.41
C GLU A 93 -1.75 -14.04 -7.25
N HIS A 94 -2.23 -14.19 -6.01
CA HIS A 94 -3.65 -14.40 -5.73
C HIS A 94 -4.20 -13.51 -4.62
N PHE A 95 -3.35 -12.70 -3.98
CA PHE A 95 -3.76 -11.83 -2.90
C PHE A 95 -3.37 -10.39 -3.17
N ILE A 96 -4.29 -9.48 -2.88
CA ILE A 96 -3.99 -8.07 -2.66
C ILE A 96 -4.06 -7.83 -1.17
N VAL A 97 -3.03 -7.22 -0.60
CA VAL A 97 -2.89 -6.98 0.83
C VAL A 97 -2.82 -5.49 1.07
N ARG A 98 -3.64 -4.99 1.99
CA ARG A 98 -3.61 -3.59 2.42
C ARG A 98 -3.48 -3.49 3.92
N GLN A 99 -2.52 -2.69 4.35
CA GLN A 99 -2.32 -2.36 5.76
C GLN A 99 -3.06 -1.07 6.13
N SER A 100 -3.65 -1.06 7.33
CA SER A 100 -4.21 0.14 7.96
C SER A 100 -3.97 0.12 9.46
N TYR A 101 -3.79 1.29 10.06
CA TYR A 101 -3.57 1.41 11.50
C TYR A 101 -3.94 2.79 12.01
N LYS A 102 -4.35 2.82 13.29
CA LYS A 102 -4.53 4.04 14.07
C LYS A 102 -3.91 3.78 15.44
N LEU A 103 -2.78 4.42 15.70
CA LEU A 103 -1.92 4.12 16.84
C LEU A 103 -1.57 5.38 17.63
N LYS A 104 -1.59 5.27 18.95
CA LYS A 104 -1.12 6.26 19.93
C LYS A 104 0.38 6.18 20.15
N SER A 105 1.00 5.12 19.69
CA SER A 105 2.44 4.90 19.77
C SER A 105 3.05 4.62 18.39
N ALA A 106 4.33 4.97 18.24
CA ALA A 106 5.10 4.62 17.06
C ALA A 106 5.52 3.14 17.08
N THR A 107 5.44 2.48 15.92
CA THR A 107 5.84 1.07 15.77
C THR A 107 7.36 0.91 15.62
N TYR A 108 8.06 1.98 15.22
CA TYR A 108 9.51 2.05 15.18
C TYR A 108 10.05 3.49 15.26
N LYS A 109 11.36 3.63 15.44
CA LYS A 109 12.06 4.93 15.51
C LYS A 109 12.06 5.65 14.15
N TYR A 110 11.07 6.53 13.97
CA TYR A 110 10.96 7.40 12.80
C TYR A 110 11.45 8.83 13.04
N TRP A 111 11.40 9.29 14.29
CA TRP A 111 11.62 10.70 14.61
C TRP A 111 13.10 10.97 14.81
N ILE A 112 13.63 11.89 13.99
CA ILE A 112 15.04 12.26 13.95
C ILE A 112 15.36 13.25 15.09
N LEU A 113 14.42 14.13 15.41
CA LEU A 113 14.53 15.10 16.50
C LEU A 113 13.83 14.58 17.76
N GLU A 114 14.46 14.79 18.91
CA GLU A 114 13.96 14.34 20.22
C GLU A 114 12.67 15.05 20.64
N GLU A 115 12.50 16.32 20.21
CA GLU A 115 11.29 17.12 20.46
C GLU A 115 10.04 16.62 19.72
N ASP A 116 10.23 15.88 18.62
CA ASP A 116 9.17 15.26 17.83
C ASP A 116 8.92 13.79 18.22
N ALA A 117 9.65 13.28 19.22
CA ALA A 117 9.53 11.90 19.63
C ALA A 117 8.16 11.62 20.27
N VAL A 118 7.53 10.55 19.80
CA VAL A 118 6.30 10.00 20.38
C VAL A 118 6.61 8.68 21.09
N PRO A 119 5.76 8.22 22.03
CA PRO A 119 5.96 6.94 22.69
C PRO A 119 6.07 5.79 21.69
N TYR A 120 6.94 4.81 21.98
CA TYR A 120 6.98 3.56 21.21
C TYR A 120 5.94 2.57 21.70
N LEU A 121 5.47 1.73 20.79
CA LEU A 121 4.54 0.67 21.09
C LEU A 121 5.16 -0.29 22.12
N LYS A 122 4.44 -0.53 23.22
CA LYS A 122 4.97 -1.28 24.39
C LYS A 122 4.40 -2.68 24.56
N SER A 123 3.35 -3.02 23.82
CA SER A 123 2.70 -4.31 23.95
C SER A 123 1.99 -4.71 22.66
N ASN A 124 1.62 -5.99 22.57
CA ASN A 124 0.71 -6.50 21.55
C ASN A 124 -0.78 -6.41 21.96
N ILE A 125 -1.12 -5.53 22.89
CA ILE A 125 -2.49 -5.26 23.32
C ILE A 125 -2.81 -3.83 22.91
N PRO A 126 -3.77 -3.62 21.98
CA PRO A 126 -4.14 -2.27 21.56
C PRO A 126 -4.82 -1.52 22.70
N GLU A 127 -4.51 -0.23 22.84
CA GLU A 127 -5.27 0.66 23.71
C GLU A 127 -6.64 0.99 23.11
N GLN A 128 -7.54 1.56 23.93
CA GLN A 128 -8.85 1.96 23.47
C GLN A 128 -8.75 2.90 22.25
N GLY A 129 -9.40 2.48 21.16
CA GLY A 129 -9.44 3.20 19.88
C GLY A 129 -8.28 2.88 18.94
N GLU A 130 -7.25 2.16 19.38
CA GLU A 130 -6.19 1.68 18.51
C GLU A 130 -6.62 0.48 17.68
N TYR A 131 -6.10 0.40 16.46
CA TYR A 131 -6.14 -0.82 15.67
C TYR A 131 -4.92 -0.90 14.75
N TRP A 132 -4.60 -2.13 14.37
CA TRP A 132 -3.68 -2.41 13.28
C TRP A 132 -4.21 -3.62 12.52
N LEU A 133 -4.68 -3.38 11.30
CA LEU A 133 -5.38 -4.35 10.49
C LEU A 133 -4.62 -4.65 9.20
N LEU A 134 -4.69 -5.90 8.79
CA LEU A 134 -4.26 -6.39 7.49
C LEU A 134 -5.51 -6.88 6.74
N ASP A 135 -5.93 -6.12 5.74
CA ASP A 135 -7.01 -6.52 4.83
C ASP A 135 -6.41 -7.31 3.67
N VAL A 136 -6.78 -8.58 3.57
CA VAL A 136 -6.32 -9.53 2.56
C VAL A 136 -7.47 -9.85 1.63
N TYR A 137 -7.28 -9.57 0.35
CA TYR A 137 -8.26 -9.74 -0.71
C TYR A 137 -7.82 -10.89 -1.61
N ASP A 138 -8.48 -12.04 -1.46
CA ASP A 138 -8.30 -13.21 -2.32
C ASP A 138 -8.98 -12.94 -3.67
N THR A 139 -8.20 -13.01 -4.76
CA THR A 139 -8.64 -12.73 -6.14
C THR A 139 -8.96 -14.00 -6.94
N LYS A 140 -8.89 -15.20 -6.32
CA LYS A 140 -9.11 -16.48 -7.00
C LYS A 140 -10.50 -16.51 -7.68
N ASN A 141 -10.52 -17.09 -8.88
CA ASN A 141 -11.72 -17.30 -9.71
C ASN A 141 -12.42 -16.00 -10.18
N GLY A 142 -11.66 -14.90 -10.37
CA GLY A 142 -12.23 -13.65 -10.90
C GLY A 142 -13.23 -12.98 -9.94
N THR A 143 -13.05 -13.20 -8.64
CA THR A 143 -13.85 -12.57 -7.59
C THR A 143 -12.93 -12.04 -6.51
N ILE A 144 -13.36 -11.02 -5.77
CA ILE A 144 -12.61 -10.51 -4.61
C ILE A 144 -13.31 -10.95 -3.33
N LYS A 145 -12.59 -11.69 -2.47
CA LYS A 145 -13.03 -12.07 -1.13
C LYS A 145 -12.10 -11.49 -0.07
N GLN A 146 -12.65 -10.63 0.78
CA GLN A 146 -11.88 -9.99 1.85
C GLN A 146 -11.85 -10.84 3.12
N LYS A 147 -10.67 -10.94 3.73
CA LYS A 147 -10.46 -11.32 5.13
C LYS A 147 -9.69 -10.21 5.82
N THR A 148 -10.02 -9.92 7.07
CA THR A 148 -9.30 -8.92 7.88
C THR A 148 -8.63 -9.63 9.04
N TYR A 149 -7.32 -9.40 9.19
CA TYR A 149 -6.54 -9.89 10.32
C TYR A 149 -6.13 -8.73 11.23
N ASP A 150 -6.13 -8.98 12.53
CA ASP A 150 -5.66 -8.04 13.55
C ASP A 150 -4.19 -8.35 13.85
N VAL A 151 -3.30 -7.42 13.56
CA VAL A 151 -1.85 -7.59 13.70
C VAL A 151 -1.43 -7.79 15.15
N PHE A 152 -2.07 -7.08 16.09
CA PHE A 152 -1.82 -7.26 17.52
C PHE A 152 -2.18 -8.68 17.97
N LYS A 153 -3.35 -9.17 17.53
CA LYS A 153 -3.81 -10.52 17.82
C LYS A 153 -2.89 -11.58 17.21
N MET A 154 -2.52 -11.44 15.93
CA MET A 154 -1.63 -12.38 15.24
C MET A 154 -0.28 -12.53 15.97
N VAL A 155 0.34 -11.40 16.33
CA VAL A 155 1.61 -11.42 17.08
C VAL A 155 1.43 -12.04 18.45
N ARG A 156 0.36 -11.70 19.18
CA ARG A 156 0.10 -12.26 20.51
C ARG A 156 -0.15 -13.77 20.49
N GLU A 157 -0.83 -14.28 19.48
CA GLU A 157 -1.07 -15.72 19.29
C GLU A 157 0.20 -16.47 18.91
N TYR A 158 1.10 -15.83 18.15
CA TYR A 158 2.41 -16.40 17.84
C TYR A 158 3.35 -16.40 19.05
N ASN A 159 3.47 -15.26 19.73
CA ASN A 159 4.23 -15.12 20.96
C ASN A 159 3.69 -13.94 21.80
N LYS A 160 3.14 -14.25 22.98
CA LYS A 160 2.54 -13.27 23.89
C LYS A 160 3.50 -12.17 24.35
N ASP A 161 4.80 -12.41 24.34
CA ASP A 161 5.82 -11.48 24.81
C ASP A 161 6.35 -10.58 23.69
N TYR A 162 5.95 -10.83 22.42
CA TYR A 162 6.42 -10.06 21.28
C TYR A 162 5.52 -8.87 20.97
N ILE A 163 6.10 -7.82 20.40
CA ILE A 163 5.44 -6.57 19.99
C ILE A 163 5.59 -6.42 18.46
N PRO A 164 4.51 -6.11 17.71
CA PRO A 164 4.63 -5.84 16.28
C PRO A 164 5.43 -4.55 16.03
N ILE A 165 6.37 -4.59 15.08
CA ILE A 165 7.17 -3.43 14.64
C ILE A 165 6.73 -2.95 13.26
N GLY A 166 6.45 -3.88 12.35
CA GLY A 166 6.08 -3.53 10.99
C GLY A 166 5.73 -4.76 10.18
N VAL A 167 4.72 -4.65 9.34
CA VAL A 167 4.44 -5.60 8.27
C VAL A 167 5.07 -5.05 6.99
N ALA A 168 5.63 -5.93 6.16
CA ALA A 168 6.19 -5.53 4.87
C ALA A 168 5.10 -4.90 3.97
N GLU A 169 5.49 -3.90 3.18
CA GLU A 169 4.60 -3.11 2.31
C GLU A 169 5.00 -3.17 0.82
N SER A 170 5.80 -4.17 0.39
CA SER A 170 6.30 -4.29 -0.98
C SER A 170 5.88 -5.61 -1.62
N SER A 171 5.48 -5.58 -2.90
CA SER A 171 5.12 -6.79 -3.66
C SER A 171 6.33 -7.68 -3.87
N LYS A 172 7.52 -7.09 -3.99
CA LYS A 172 8.80 -7.81 -4.03
C LYS A 172 9.13 -8.57 -2.72
N LEU A 173 8.38 -8.34 -1.64
CA LEU A 173 8.47 -9.09 -0.37
C LEU A 173 7.33 -10.11 -0.20
N LEU A 174 6.36 -10.16 -1.13
CA LEU A 174 5.40 -11.24 -1.20
C LEU A 174 6.03 -12.41 -1.97
N GLN A 175 5.99 -13.60 -1.39
CA GLN A 175 6.40 -14.81 -2.10
C GLN A 175 5.30 -15.85 -2.01
N SER A 176 5.09 -16.56 -3.11
CA SER A 176 4.08 -17.60 -3.24
C SER A 176 4.73 -18.97 -3.06
N GLU A 177 4.10 -19.85 -2.29
CA GLU A 177 4.43 -21.28 -2.24
C GLU A 177 3.15 -22.09 -2.04
N ASN A 178 2.96 -23.14 -2.86
CA ASN A 178 1.78 -24.02 -2.79
C ASN A 178 0.45 -23.24 -2.79
N GLU A 179 0.29 -22.30 -3.73
CA GLU A 179 -0.87 -21.40 -3.88
C GLU A 179 -1.19 -20.51 -2.66
N THR A 180 -0.22 -20.34 -1.75
CA THR A 180 -0.32 -19.46 -0.60
C THR A 180 0.73 -18.36 -0.71
N ASP A 181 0.31 -17.11 -0.53
CA ASP A 181 1.23 -15.98 -0.50
C ASP A 181 1.62 -15.68 0.95
N TYR A 182 2.88 -15.30 1.12
CA TYR A 182 3.52 -15.10 2.42
C TYR A 182 4.09 -13.69 2.52
N LEU A 183 3.87 -13.04 3.66
CA LEU A 183 4.31 -11.66 3.89
C LEU A 183 5.15 -11.52 5.18
N PRO A 184 6.37 -10.95 5.12
CA PRO A 184 7.19 -10.76 6.31
C PRO A 184 6.57 -9.79 7.33
N ILE A 185 6.74 -10.12 8.61
CA ILE A 185 6.41 -9.26 9.74
C ILE A 185 7.58 -9.18 10.72
N LYS A 186 7.99 -7.96 11.06
CA LYS A 186 9.01 -7.69 12.05
C LYS A 186 8.39 -7.50 13.44
N MET A 187 9.00 -8.13 14.44
CA MET A 187 8.56 -8.11 15.84
C MET A 187 9.76 -7.90 16.78
N ALA A 188 9.51 -7.39 17.99
CA ALA A 188 10.53 -7.23 19.04
C ALA A 188 10.10 -7.89 20.35
N VAL A 189 11.08 -8.26 21.17
CA VAL A 189 10.86 -8.83 22.52
C VAL A 189 10.40 -7.82 23.57
N ASN A 190 10.61 -6.53 23.32
CA ASN A 190 10.15 -5.42 24.16
C ASN A 190 10.27 -4.10 23.38
N SER A 191 9.92 -2.98 24.02
CA SER A 191 9.93 -1.64 23.41
C SER A 191 11.26 -0.89 23.54
N GLU A 192 12.32 -1.53 24.03
CA GLU A 192 13.62 -0.89 24.16
C GLU A 192 14.24 -0.65 22.78
N PRO A 193 14.92 0.49 22.55
CA PRO A 193 15.55 0.77 21.25
C PRO A 193 16.56 -0.29 20.78
N SER A 194 17.19 -1.01 21.72
CA SER A 194 18.15 -2.08 21.47
C SER A 194 17.53 -3.48 21.50
N ALA A 195 16.20 -3.58 21.53
CA ALA A 195 15.50 -4.85 21.61
C ALA A 195 15.90 -5.77 20.45
N LYS A 196 16.09 -7.06 20.76
CA LYS A 196 16.27 -8.07 19.73
C LYS A 196 15.02 -8.14 18.86
N THR A 197 15.22 -8.05 17.55
CA THR A 197 14.13 -8.15 16.56
C THR A 197 14.13 -9.50 15.86
N PHE A 198 12.95 -9.92 15.44
CA PHE A 198 12.68 -11.19 14.76
C PHE A 198 11.83 -10.90 13.54
N ILE A 199 11.98 -11.71 12.51
CA ILE A 199 11.17 -11.63 11.29
C ILE A 199 10.42 -12.95 11.18
N GLY A 200 9.11 -12.88 11.38
CA GLY A 200 8.19 -13.98 11.09
C GLY A 200 7.59 -13.82 9.70
N ILE A 201 6.79 -14.80 9.30
CA ILE A 201 6.11 -14.83 8.01
C ILE A 201 4.61 -14.98 8.26
N ILE A 202 3.81 -14.06 7.76
CA ILE A 202 2.35 -14.17 7.77
C ILE A 202 1.94 -15.07 6.61
N ASP A 203 1.26 -16.18 6.91
CA ASP A 203 0.47 -16.94 5.94
C ASP A 203 -0.84 -16.16 5.68
N LEU A 204 -1.00 -15.63 4.47
CA LEU A 204 -2.14 -14.77 4.13
C LEU A 204 -3.47 -15.55 4.02
N THR A 205 -3.41 -16.86 3.82
CA THR A 205 -4.60 -17.73 3.77
C THR A 205 -5.17 -17.97 5.16
N SER A 206 -4.30 -18.25 6.14
CA SER A 206 -4.70 -18.59 7.51
C SER A 206 -4.67 -17.41 8.49
N GLY A 207 -3.91 -16.36 8.19
CA GLY A 207 -3.68 -15.22 9.09
C GLY A 207 -2.78 -15.58 10.28
N LYS A 208 -1.96 -16.63 10.18
CA LYS A 208 -1.04 -17.04 11.24
C LYS A 208 0.39 -16.63 10.91
N ILE A 209 1.17 -16.35 11.95
CA ILE A 209 2.61 -16.12 11.81
C ILE A 209 3.33 -17.45 11.97
N LEU A 210 4.27 -17.70 11.06
CA LEU A 210 5.18 -18.83 11.03
C LEU A 210 6.62 -18.33 11.19
N SER A 211 7.51 -19.19 11.67
CA SER A 211 8.95 -18.92 11.67
C SER A 211 9.57 -19.06 10.27
N GLU A 212 9.03 -19.99 9.49
CA GLU A 212 9.48 -20.35 8.15
C GLU A 212 8.29 -20.82 7.30
N THR A 213 8.43 -20.75 5.98
CA THR A 213 7.50 -21.33 5.00
C THR A 213 7.59 -22.87 5.00
N PRO A 214 6.65 -23.59 4.37
CA PRO A 214 6.72 -25.05 4.25
C PRO A 214 8.01 -25.56 3.57
N SER A 215 8.59 -24.77 2.65
CA SER A 215 9.90 -25.05 2.04
C SER A 215 11.11 -24.72 2.92
N GLY A 216 10.89 -24.19 4.12
CA GLY A 216 11.95 -23.84 5.08
C GLY A 216 12.55 -22.45 4.89
N LYS A 217 12.01 -21.61 3.99
CA LYS A 217 12.48 -20.22 3.83
C LYS A 217 12.06 -19.37 5.02
N SER A 218 13.01 -18.65 5.60
CA SER A 218 12.78 -17.70 6.69
C SER A 218 12.41 -16.30 6.18
N GLY A 219 11.80 -15.48 7.06
CA GLY A 219 11.47 -14.10 6.70
C GLY A 219 12.70 -13.23 6.41
N LYS A 220 13.89 -13.61 6.91
CA LYS A 220 15.16 -12.94 6.58
C LYS A 220 15.53 -13.15 5.11
N GLU A 221 15.35 -14.37 4.60
CA GLU A 221 15.66 -14.67 3.19
C GLU A 221 14.78 -13.87 2.24
N PHE A 222 13.53 -13.58 2.61
CA PHE A 222 12.65 -12.71 1.82
C PHE A 222 13.24 -11.30 1.67
N TYR A 223 13.78 -10.74 2.77
CA TYR A 223 14.47 -9.46 2.72
C TYR A 223 15.78 -9.52 1.94
N ASP A 224 16.56 -10.61 2.08
CA ASP A 224 17.81 -10.77 1.33
C ASP A 224 17.53 -10.79 -0.19
N VAL A 225 16.48 -11.49 -0.63
CA VAL A 225 15.99 -11.47 -2.03
C VAL A 225 15.59 -10.06 -2.44
N PHE A 226 14.73 -9.41 -1.67
CA PHE A 226 14.27 -8.04 -1.95
C PHE A 226 15.41 -7.02 -2.12
N GLN A 227 16.41 -7.07 -1.23
CA GLN A 227 17.58 -6.20 -1.31
C GLN A 227 18.41 -6.45 -2.57
N ASN A 228 18.54 -7.71 -2.99
CA ASN A 228 19.22 -8.06 -4.23
C ASN A 228 18.46 -7.55 -5.45
N THR A 229 17.13 -7.74 -5.51
CA THR A 229 16.29 -7.23 -6.60
C THR A 229 16.40 -5.71 -6.74
N ILE A 230 16.29 -4.96 -5.63
CA ILE A 230 16.46 -3.50 -5.67
C ILE A 230 17.85 -3.09 -6.17
N LYS A 231 18.89 -3.78 -5.70
CA LYS A 231 20.27 -3.47 -6.06
C LYS A 231 20.54 -3.71 -7.53
N ASN A 232 19.99 -4.78 -8.08
CA ASN A 232 20.27 -5.23 -9.44
C ASN A 232 19.36 -4.56 -10.48
N ARG A 233 18.16 -4.12 -10.09
CA ARG A 233 17.14 -3.57 -11.01
C ARG A 233 16.87 -4.52 -12.17
N ASP A 234 16.61 -5.77 -11.82
CA ASP A 234 16.61 -6.92 -12.72
C ASP A 234 15.20 -7.45 -13.06
N ASP A 235 14.14 -6.85 -12.53
CA ASP A 235 12.76 -7.17 -12.93
C ASP A 235 12.30 -6.38 -14.16
N PHE A 236 11.22 -6.86 -14.80
CA PHE A 236 10.72 -6.30 -16.05
C PHE A 236 10.43 -4.80 -15.94
N GLU A 237 9.75 -4.39 -14.87
CA GLU A 237 9.35 -3.01 -14.64
C GLU A 237 10.57 -2.10 -14.41
N ASP A 238 11.56 -2.51 -13.62
CA ASP A 238 12.80 -1.74 -13.39
C ASP A 238 13.59 -1.58 -14.70
N ILE A 239 13.61 -2.61 -15.55
CA ILE A 239 14.30 -2.57 -16.85
C ILE A 239 13.58 -1.64 -17.83
N ILE A 240 12.26 -1.76 -17.99
CA ILE A 240 11.50 -0.92 -18.90
C ILE A 240 11.46 0.55 -18.44
N ASN A 241 11.47 0.79 -17.13
CA ASN A 241 11.54 2.14 -16.57
C ASN A 241 12.90 2.84 -16.78
N GLN A 242 13.91 2.17 -17.35
CA GLN A 242 15.11 2.84 -17.89
C GLN A 242 14.76 3.79 -19.05
N ASN A 243 13.62 3.58 -19.72
CA ASN A 243 13.16 4.45 -20.79
C ASN A 243 12.63 5.80 -20.24
N ASP A 244 13.34 6.90 -20.54
CA ASP A 244 12.90 8.26 -20.17
C ASP A 244 11.53 8.65 -20.75
N GLY A 245 11.14 8.04 -21.87
CA GLY A 245 9.83 8.21 -22.48
C GLY A 245 8.69 7.64 -21.65
N LEU A 246 8.95 6.64 -20.79
CA LEU A 246 7.98 6.07 -19.84
C LEU A 246 7.94 6.86 -18.54
N SER A 247 9.10 7.23 -17.99
CA SER A 247 9.19 7.94 -16.71
C SER A 247 8.50 9.31 -16.71
N SER A 248 8.48 9.96 -17.88
CA SER A 248 7.83 11.25 -18.13
C SER A 248 6.30 11.19 -18.26
N GLN A 249 5.71 9.98 -18.32
CA GLN A 249 4.28 9.81 -18.52
C GLN A 249 3.46 10.12 -17.25
N ASN A 250 2.18 10.42 -17.46
CA ASN A 250 1.22 10.70 -16.40
C ASN A 250 0.66 9.44 -15.71
N PHE A 251 1.44 8.35 -15.69
CA PHE A 251 1.11 7.11 -15.00
C PHE A 251 2.33 6.58 -14.23
N THR A 252 2.06 5.66 -13.32
CA THR A 252 3.04 4.82 -12.63
C THR A 252 2.85 3.39 -13.11
N PHE A 253 3.96 2.69 -13.37
CA PHE A 253 4.04 1.29 -13.75
C PHE A 253 5.21 0.69 -12.97
N ASP A 254 4.92 0.17 -11.79
CA ASP A 254 5.89 -0.37 -10.85
C ASP A 254 5.23 -1.29 -9.81
N SER A 255 6.05 -2.12 -9.17
CA SER A 255 5.64 -3.04 -8.11
C SER A 255 4.45 -3.93 -8.49
N SER A 256 4.40 -4.40 -9.74
CA SER A 256 3.29 -5.18 -10.30
C SER A 256 1.96 -4.42 -10.31
N ASN A 257 2.01 -3.09 -10.48
CA ASN A 257 0.85 -2.22 -10.49
C ASN A 257 0.92 -1.14 -11.58
N PHE A 258 -0.27 -0.72 -12.04
CA PHE A 258 -0.44 0.43 -12.93
C PHE A 258 -1.45 1.43 -12.37
N SER A 259 -1.18 2.74 -12.51
CA SER A 259 -2.17 3.78 -12.15
C SER A 259 -1.87 5.12 -12.80
N PHE A 260 -2.90 5.96 -12.99
CA PHE A 260 -2.68 7.34 -13.40
C PHE A 260 -2.28 8.23 -12.20
N LYS A 261 -1.31 9.12 -12.39
CA LYS A 261 -0.80 10.04 -11.35
C LYS A 261 -1.82 11.11 -10.93
N LYS A 262 -2.89 11.29 -11.72
CA LYS A 262 -4.00 12.24 -11.49
C LYS A 262 -5.21 11.78 -12.30
N PRO A 263 -6.41 12.35 -12.06
CA PRO A 263 -7.56 12.08 -12.90
C PRO A 263 -7.29 12.39 -14.39
N VAL A 264 -7.84 11.57 -15.28
CA VAL A 264 -7.64 11.70 -16.74
C VAL A 264 -8.94 11.58 -17.51
N GLU A 265 -9.01 12.21 -18.67
CA GLU A 265 -10.17 12.17 -19.55
C GLU A 265 -10.06 11.03 -20.59
N LYS A 266 -11.21 10.54 -21.03
CA LYS A 266 -11.32 9.48 -22.05
C LYS A 266 -10.56 9.80 -23.34
N SER A 267 -10.57 11.07 -23.75
CA SER A 267 -9.89 11.58 -24.96
C SER A 267 -8.38 11.36 -24.94
N GLN A 268 -7.77 11.26 -23.76
CA GLN A 268 -6.33 11.10 -23.59
C GLN A 268 -5.86 9.65 -23.80
N TYR A 269 -6.75 8.67 -23.59
CA TYR A 269 -6.43 7.23 -23.62
C TYR A 269 -7.51 6.45 -24.37
N LEU A 270 -7.69 6.78 -25.65
CA LEU A 270 -8.74 6.20 -26.50
C LEU A 270 -8.63 4.68 -26.64
N SER A 271 -7.41 4.14 -26.79
CA SER A 271 -7.19 2.70 -26.95
C SER A 271 -7.61 1.92 -25.70
N LEU A 272 -7.12 2.31 -24.51
CA LEU A 272 -7.52 1.69 -23.24
C LEU A 272 -9.03 1.83 -23.00
N SER A 273 -9.58 3.04 -23.16
CA SER A 273 -10.99 3.30 -22.88
C SER A 273 -11.97 2.67 -23.87
N SER A 274 -11.51 2.33 -25.07
CA SER A 274 -12.31 1.61 -26.07
C SER A 274 -12.26 0.11 -25.85
N LYS A 275 -11.07 -0.45 -25.54
CA LYS A 275 -10.89 -1.89 -25.34
C LYS A 275 -11.42 -2.35 -23.98
N TYR A 276 -11.15 -1.59 -22.91
CA TYR A 276 -11.55 -1.90 -21.53
C TYR A 276 -12.27 -0.70 -20.87
N PRO A 277 -13.50 -0.36 -21.30
CA PRO A 277 -14.18 0.86 -20.86
C PRO A 277 -14.44 0.95 -19.35
N LYS A 278 -14.77 -0.17 -18.70
CA LYS A 278 -15.03 -0.22 -17.25
C LYS A 278 -13.74 -0.10 -16.42
N VAL A 279 -12.67 -0.76 -16.87
CA VAL A 279 -11.34 -0.63 -16.28
C VAL A 279 -10.88 0.83 -16.36
N PHE A 280 -11.06 1.47 -17.52
CA PHE A 280 -10.75 2.88 -17.68
C PHE A 280 -11.59 3.78 -16.77
N ASP A 281 -12.91 3.54 -16.63
CA ASP A 281 -13.76 4.29 -15.70
C ASP A 281 -13.27 4.22 -14.25
N ILE A 282 -12.67 3.10 -13.83
CA ILE A 282 -12.02 2.98 -12.53
C ILE A 282 -10.72 3.78 -12.51
N LEU A 283 -9.77 3.46 -13.40
CA LEU A 283 -8.42 4.04 -13.36
C LEU A 283 -8.41 5.56 -13.61
N SER A 284 -9.34 6.07 -14.41
CA SER A 284 -9.47 7.50 -14.76
C SER A 284 -9.65 8.43 -13.56
N LYS A 285 -10.01 7.89 -12.39
CA LYS A 285 -10.11 8.62 -11.12
C LYS A 285 -8.76 8.98 -10.51
N GLY A 286 -7.66 8.33 -10.92
CA GLY A 286 -6.30 8.69 -10.54
C GLY A 286 -5.81 8.04 -9.25
N LEU A 287 -5.30 8.85 -8.31
CA LEU A 287 -4.36 8.43 -7.25
C LEU A 287 -4.78 7.26 -6.34
N LEU A 288 -6.08 7.01 -6.16
CA LEU A 288 -6.62 5.91 -5.33
C LEU A 288 -7.17 4.75 -6.17
N SER A 289 -6.98 4.78 -7.49
CA SER A 289 -7.46 3.77 -8.42
C SER A 289 -6.28 3.12 -9.13
N GLU A 290 -6.14 1.81 -8.92
CA GLU A 290 -4.95 1.04 -9.31
C GLU A 290 -5.37 -0.23 -10.04
N LEU A 291 -4.57 -0.62 -11.02
CA LEU A 291 -4.61 -1.92 -11.66
C LEU A 291 -3.53 -2.78 -11.02
N TYR A 292 -3.92 -3.92 -10.46
CA TYR A 292 -3.01 -4.91 -9.90
C TYR A 292 -2.83 -6.04 -10.91
N PHE A 293 -1.58 -6.34 -11.28
CA PHE A 293 -1.25 -7.56 -12.03
C PHE A 293 -1.32 -8.77 -11.10
N LEU A 294 -1.94 -9.85 -11.57
CA LEU A 294 -2.21 -11.06 -10.80
C LEU A 294 -1.57 -12.27 -11.48
N GLY A 295 -1.35 -13.31 -10.69
CA GLY A 295 -0.63 -14.50 -11.13
C GLY A 295 0.87 -14.26 -11.28
N LYS A 296 1.54 -15.25 -11.86
CA LYS A 296 2.94 -15.10 -12.27
C LYS A 296 3.08 -14.01 -13.33
N GLU A 297 4.25 -13.39 -13.40
CA GLU A 297 4.58 -12.33 -14.37
C GLU A 297 4.21 -12.73 -15.81
N ASP A 298 3.48 -11.85 -16.51
CA ASP A 298 3.14 -12.01 -17.92
C ASP A 298 3.59 -10.76 -18.68
N VAL A 299 4.87 -10.78 -19.06
CA VAL A 299 5.55 -9.70 -19.80
C VAL A 299 4.77 -9.29 -21.05
N HIS A 300 4.19 -10.25 -21.78
CA HIS A 300 3.42 -9.95 -22.98
C HIS A 300 2.13 -9.18 -22.68
N PHE A 301 1.44 -9.55 -21.62
CA PHE A 301 0.25 -8.84 -21.17
C PHE A 301 0.60 -7.41 -20.70
N GLU A 302 1.65 -7.25 -19.92
CA GLU A 302 2.10 -5.96 -19.41
C GLU A 302 2.53 -5.00 -20.55
N ILE A 303 3.32 -5.50 -21.52
CA ILE A 303 3.65 -4.74 -22.75
C ILE A 303 2.37 -4.35 -23.50
N SER A 304 1.42 -5.28 -23.61
CA SER A 304 0.14 -5.02 -24.28
C SER A 304 -0.67 -3.93 -23.59
N LEU A 305 -0.64 -3.85 -22.24
CA LEU A 305 -1.25 -2.76 -21.50
C LEU A 305 -0.54 -1.43 -21.78
N LEU A 306 0.80 -1.40 -21.72
CA LEU A 306 1.58 -0.19 -21.98
C LEU A 306 1.28 0.41 -23.36
N LYS A 307 1.15 -0.44 -24.39
CA LYS A 307 0.74 -0.02 -25.75
C LYS A 307 -0.64 0.63 -25.81
N LEU A 308 -1.56 0.33 -24.87
CA LEU A 308 -2.89 0.95 -24.82
C LEU A 308 -2.90 2.35 -24.20
N VAL A 309 -1.86 2.69 -23.43
CA VAL A 309 -1.76 3.96 -22.68
C VAL A 309 -0.69 4.90 -23.22
N LEU A 310 0.13 4.44 -24.16
CA LEU A 310 1.15 5.23 -24.82
C LEU A 310 0.67 5.72 -26.20
N PRO A 311 1.24 6.82 -26.71
CA PRO A 311 1.03 7.24 -28.09
C PRO A 311 1.39 6.12 -29.08
N GLU A 312 0.63 6.02 -30.18
CA GLU A 312 0.89 5.04 -31.23
C GLU A 312 2.32 5.20 -31.79
N GLY A 313 3.02 4.07 -31.98
CA GLY A 313 4.40 4.06 -32.46
C GLY A 313 5.47 4.36 -31.40
N THR A 314 5.11 4.55 -30.13
CA THR A 314 6.09 4.68 -29.03
C THR A 314 6.90 3.40 -28.89
N ASN A 315 8.23 3.49 -29.08
CA ASN A 315 9.14 2.38 -28.83
C ASN A 315 9.65 2.43 -27.38
N ILE A 316 9.08 1.59 -26.52
CA ILE A 316 9.47 1.48 -25.10
C ILE A 316 10.77 0.68 -24.88
N PHE A 317 11.27 0.00 -25.90
CA PHE A 317 12.47 -0.86 -25.84
C PHE A 317 13.71 -0.18 -26.40
N LYS A 318 13.61 1.08 -26.83
CA LYS A 318 14.76 1.82 -27.36
C LYS A 318 15.77 2.11 -26.25
N ASP A 319 17.04 1.78 -26.50
CA ASP A 319 18.17 2.04 -25.61
C ASP A 319 17.99 1.42 -24.21
N ILE A 320 17.38 0.23 -24.15
CA ILE A 320 17.18 -0.52 -22.91
C ILE A 320 18.28 -1.55 -22.73
N THR A 321 18.87 -1.59 -21.54
CA THR A 321 19.87 -2.60 -21.19
C THR A 321 19.22 -3.67 -20.33
N ILE A 322 19.21 -4.90 -20.84
CA ILE A 322 18.86 -6.10 -20.06
C ILE A 322 20.11 -6.56 -19.32
N PRO A 323 20.11 -6.56 -17.97
CA PRO A 323 21.24 -7.06 -17.18
C PRO A 323 21.46 -8.56 -17.41
N ALA A 324 22.70 -9.02 -17.23
CA ALA A 324 23.06 -10.44 -17.32
C ALA A 324 22.24 -11.35 -16.38
N ALA A 325 21.79 -10.84 -15.22
CA ALA A 325 20.97 -11.60 -14.29
C ALA A 325 19.53 -11.86 -14.81
N SER A 326 19.06 -11.00 -15.72
CA SER A 326 17.71 -11.01 -16.30
C SER A 326 17.70 -11.53 -17.73
N SER A 327 18.82 -12.05 -18.23
CA SER A 327 18.92 -12.56 -19.59
C SER A 327 18.99 -14.08 -19.65
N LYS A 328 18.50 -14.64 -20.74
CA LYS A 328 18.45 -16.08 -21.00
C LYS A 328 19.82 -16.72 -21.15
N ASP A 329 20.80 -15.97 -21.65
CA ASP A 329 22.17 -16.44 -21.93
C ASP A 329 23.20 -15.96 -20.90
N GLY A 330 22.77 -15.25 -19.85
CA GLY A 330 23.65 -14.73 -18.80
C GLY A 330 24.56 -13.60 -19.27
N GLN A 331 24.27 -12.94 -20.40
CA GLN A 331 25.00 -11.79 -20.91
C GLN A 331 24.16 -10.52 -20.87
N GLU A 332 24.81 -9.37 -20.78
CA GLU A 332 24.13 -8.08 -20.88
C GLU A 332 23.79 -7.78 -22.35
N HIS A 333 22.57 -7.31 -22.61
CA HIS A 333 22.10 -6.98 -23.96
C HIS A 333 21.54 -5.56 -23.99
N LEU A 334 22.08 -4.72 -24.89
CA LEU A 334 21.45 -3.46 -25.28
C LEU A 334 20.45 -3.77 -26.41
N VAL A 335 19.16 -3.58 -26.14
CA VAL A 335 18.09 -3.85 -27.10
C VAL A 335 17.52 -2.56 -27.67
N GLN A 336 16.92 -2.68 -28.85
CA GLN A 336 16.34 -1.56 -29.61
C GLN A 336 14.89 -1.84 -30.04
N SER A 337 14.41 -3.08 -29.90
CA SER A 337 13.05 -3.47 -30.28
C SER A 337 12.43 -4.46 -29.29
N GLU A 338 11.12 -4.64 -29.41
CA GLU A 338 10.36 -5.62 -28.63
C GLU A 338 10.81 -7.05 -28.93
N GLU A 339 11.10 -7.36 -30.19
CA GLU A 339 11.56 -8.67 -30.61
C GLU A 339 12.92 -9.01 -29.99
N GLU A 340 13.86 -8.05 -30.00
CA GLU A 340 15.15 -8.20 -29.33
C GLU A 340 14.98 -8.36 -27.82
N PHE A 341 14.12 -7.55 -27.20
CA PHE A 341 13.84 -7.65 -25.76
C PHE A 341 13.32 -9.04 -25.39
N LEU A 342 12.28 -9.53 -26.07
CA LEU A 342 11.67 -10.83 -25.81
C LEU A 342 12.60 -12.00 -26.14
N GLN A 343 13.52 -11.82 -27.09
CA GLN A 343 14.53 -12.82 -27.41
C GLN A 343 15.50 -13.05 -26.25
N TYR A 344 15.95 -11.98 -25.58
CA TYR A 344 17.00 -12.06 -24.56
C TYR A 344 16.48 -12.06 -23.13
N TYR A 345 15.34 -11.42 -22.84
CA TYR A 345 14.80 -11.31 -21.49
C TYR A 345 14.34 -12.67 -20.96
N LYS A 346 14.78 -12.99 -19.74
CA LYS A 346 14.35 -14.14 -18.95
C LYS A 346 13.27 -13.67 -17.98
N SER A 347 12.02 -14.03 -18.24
CA SER A 347 10.93 -13.79 -17.28
C SER A 347 11.11 -14.66 -16.04
N SER A 348 10.63 -14.18 -14.90
CA SER A 348 10.59 -14.90 -13.63
C SER A 348 9.88 -16.27 -13.72
N THR A 349 9.10 -16.52 -14.76
CA THR A 349 8.37 -17.77 -15.00
C THR A 349 9.15 -18.86 -15.74
N GLU A 350 10.31 -18.56 -16.32
CA GLU A 350 11.10 -19.55 -17.09
C GLU A 350 11.96 -20.47 -16.20
N GLU A 351 11.85 -20.36 -14.87
CA GLU A 351 12.39 -21.34 -13.92
C GLU A 351 11.36 -22.45 -13.60
N GLU A 352 11.07 -23.31 -14.57
CA GLU A 352 10.49 -24.65 -14.33
C GLU A 352 11.23 -25.74 -15.13
#